data_AF-A0A6I1W120-F1
#
_entry.id   AF-A0A6I1W120-F1
#
_cell.length_a   1.000
_cell.length_b   1.000
_cell.length_c   1.000
_cell.angle_alpha   90.00
_cell.angle_beta   90.00
_cell.angle_gamma   90.00
#
_symmetry.space_group_name_H-M   'P 1'
#
loop_
_entity.id
_entity.type
_entity.pdbx_description
1 polymer ?
#
loop_
_entity_poly.entity_id
_entity_poly.type
_entity_poly.pdbx_seq_one_letter_code
_entity_poly.pdbx_strand_id
1 'polypeptide(L)'
;TGLGVGGAERQVLDLADRLYEQGHIVKICYLTGPVLLRPNHEEIELVGLELEKTISGFIKGALKLRSVIKAYDPDVVHAHMVHANLLSRVVRLVCPIKKLINTAHNT
;
A
#
# COMPACT_ATOMS: atom_id res chain seq x y z
N THR A 1 -15.81 16.66 -0.53
CA THR A 1 -17.05 15.86 -0.37
C THR A 1 -16.93 15.09 0.92
N GLY A 2 -17.79 15.34 1.90
CA GLY A 2 -17.62 14.82 3.27
C GLY A 2 -18.56 13.68 3.61
N LEU A 3 -17.99 12.64 4.25
CA LEU A 3 -18.60 11.85 5.32
C LEU A 3 -17.49 10.98 5.97
N GLY A 4 -16.86 11.53 7.01
CA GLY A 4 -15.95 10.81 7.91
C GLY A 4 -14.49 10.68 7.48
N VAL A 5 -13.62 10.38 8.45
CA VAL A 5 -12.18 10.14 8.28
C VAL A 5 -11.95 9.03 7.25
N GLY A 6 -11.29 9.37 6.14
CA GLY A 6 -10.55 8.45 5.27
C GLY A 6 -11.36 7.63 4.24
N GLY A 7 -12.07 8.28 3.32
CA GLY A 7 -12.84 7.56 2.28
C GLY A 7 -11.99 6.69 1.34
N ALA A 8 -10.79 7.14 1.00
CA ALA A 8 -9.86 6.36 0.18
C ALA A 8 -9.22 5.22 0.98
N GLU A 9 -8.90 5.45 2.25
CA GLU A 9 -8.41 4.44 3.17
C GLU A 9 -9.45 3.34 3.37
N ARG A 10 -10.71 3.71 3.59
CA ARG A 10 -11.81 2.74 3.70
C ARG A 10 -11.99 1.93 2.43
N GLN A 11 -11.87 2.56 1.26
CA GLN A 11 -11.94 1.87 -0.02
C GLN A 11 -10.83 0.84 -0.19
N VAL A 12 -9.59 1.13 0.24
CA VAL A 12 -8.47 0.17 0.21
C VAL A 12 -8.73 -1.01 1.14
N LEU A 13 -9.26 -0.75 2.34
CA LEU A 13 -9.60 -1.81 3.29
C LEU A 13 -10.73 -2.71 2.77
N ASP A 14 -11.83 -2.12 2.28
CA ASP A 14 -12.96 -2.88 1.75
C ASP A 14 -12.55 -3.69 0.50
N LEU A 15 -11.62 -3.17 -0.32
CA LEU A 15 -11.06 -3.90 -1.46
C LEU A 15 -10.21 -5.09 -0.98
N ALA A 16 -9.36 -4.89 0.02
CA ALA A 16 -8.51 -5.93 0.56
C ALA A 16 -9.33 -7.07 1.18
N ASP A 17 -10.36 -6.75 1.96
CA ASP A 17 -11.27 -7.75 2.54
C ASP A 17 -11.95 -8.59 1.45
N ARG A 18 -12.49 -7.95 0.39
CA ARG A 18 -13.13 -8.68 -0.71
C ARG A 18 -12.17 -9.56 -1.51
N LEU A 19 -10.94 -9.10 -1.72
CA LEU A 19 -9.92 -9.92 -2.39
C LEU A 19 -9.56 -11.13 -1.53
N TYR A 20 -9.47 -10.96 -0.22
CA TYR A 20 -9.25 -12.05 0.71
C TYR A 20 -10.41 -13.07 0.71
N GLU A 21 -11.65 -12.60 0.75
CA GLU A 21 -12.86 -13.43 0.65
C GLU A 21 -12.95 -14.21 -0.67
N GLN A 22 -12.33 -13.68 -1.74
CA GLN A 22 -12.20 -14.36 -3.03
C GLN A 22 -11.06 -15.39 -3.08
N GLY A 23 -10.34 -15.59 -1.98
CA GLY A 23 -9.26 -16.56 -1.84
C GLY A 23 -7.87 -16.03 -2.21
N HIS A 24 -7.72 -14.70 -2.37
CA HIS A 24 -6.40 -14.10 -2.57
C HIS A 24 -5.70 -13.88 -1.22
N ILE A 25 -4.38 -14.05 -1.21
CA ILE A 25 -3.57 -13.61 -0.08
C ILE A 25 -3.33 -12.12 -0.28
N VAL A 26 -3.60 -11.31 0.75
CA VAL A 26 -3.54 -9.85 0.66
C VAL A 26 -2.65 -9.29 1.78
N LYS A 27 -1.85 -8.29 1.45
CA LYS A 27 -1.05 -7.50 2.40
C LYS A 27 -1.17 -6.03 2.05
N ILE A 28 -1.33 -5.17 3.05
CA ILE A 28 -1.46 -3.73 2.85
C ILE A 28 -0.21 -3.01 3.36
N CYS A 29 0.42 -2.22 2.50
CA CYS A 29 1.45 -1.28 2.91
C CYS A 29 0.90 0.14 2.93
N TYR A 30 1.16 0.89 4.00
CA TYR A 30 0.75 2.29 4.12
C TYR A 30 1.97 3.19 4.39
N LEU A 31 1.89 4.45 3.95
CA LEU A 31 3.07 5.32 3.91
C LEU A 31 3.48 5.84 5.29
N THR A 32 2.53 6.39 6.06
CA THR A 32 2.82 7.17 7.28
C THR A 32 1.69 7.08 8.29
N GLY A 33 1.99 7.43 9.55
CA GLY A 33 0.99 7.64 10.60
C GLY A 33 0.56 6.36 11.33
N PRO A 34 -0.28 6.50 12.37
CA PRO A 34 -0.84 5.36 13.09
C PRO A 34 -1.91 4.65 12.24
N VAL A 35 -2.09 3.35 12.48
CA VAL A 35 -3.22 2.59 11.92
C VAL A 35 -4.49 3.01 12.65
N LEU A 36 -5.34 3.79 11.98
CA LEU A 36 -6.64 4.25 12.53
C LEU A 36 -7.81 3.35 12.11
N LEU A 37 -7.67 2.64 10.99
CA LEU A 37 -8.66 1.72 10.45
C LEU A 37 -7.97 0.41 10.08
N ARG A 38 -8.66 -0.70 10.27
CA ARG A 38 -8.15 -2.05 10.01
C ARG A 38 -9.10 -2.82 9.09
N PRO A 39 -8.59 -3.78 8.30
CA PRO A 39 -9.42 -4.74 7.59
C PRO A 39 -10.21 -5.59 8.58
N ASN A 40 -11.29 -6.22 8.12
CA ASN A 40 -12.10 -7.10 8.97
C ASN A 40 -11.40 -8.44 9.22
N HIS A 41 -10.52 -8.87 8.33
CA HIS A 41 -9.75 -10.12 8.43
C HIS A 41 -8.34 -9.85 8.98
N GLU A 42 -7.99 -10.47 10.12
CA GLU A 42 -6.71 -10.26 10.80
C GLU A 42 -5.50 -10.84 10.03
N GLU A 43 -5.76 -11.76 9.10
CA GLU A 43 -4.77 -12.35 8.21
C GLU A 43 -4.21 -11.35 7.20
N ILE A 44 -4.92 -10.24 6.95
CA ILE A 44 -4.45 -9.15 6.12
C ILE A 44 -3.48 -8.29 6.93
N GLU A 45 -2.20 -8.61 6.81
CA GLU A 45 -1.13 -7.90 7.50
C GLU A 45 -1.02 -6.43 7.03
N LEU A 46 -0.88 -5.53 8.00
CA LEU A 46 -0.63 -4.11 7.77
C LEU A 46 0.84 -3.76 8.02
N VAL A 47 1.51 -3.21 7.01
CA VAL A 47 2.93 -2.83 7.08
C VAL A 47 3.10 -1.33 6.89
N GLY A 48 3.51 -0.64 7.94
CA GLY A 48 3.87 0.78 7.87
C GLY A 48 5.24 0.98 7.23
N LEU A 49 5.33 1.82 6.21
CA LEU A 49 6.60 2.14 5.54
C LEU A 49 7.39 3.25 6.25
N GLU A 50 6.77 3.94 7.22
CA GLU A 50 7.39 5.00 8.02
C GLU A 50 8.05 6.07 7.15
N LEU A 51 7.37 6.49 6.08
CA LEU A 51 7.88 7.46 5.13
C LEU A 51 8.01 8.83 5.81
N GLU A 52 9.19 9.42 5.80
CA GLU A 52 9.40 10.78 6.29
C GLU A 52 9.41 11.77 5.12
N LYS A 53 9.15 13.06 5.41
CA LYS A 53 9.23 14.15 4.41
C LYS A 53 10.67 14.54 4.03
N THR A 54 11.65 13.72 4.40
CA THR A 54 13.07 13.89 4.07
C THR A 54 13.46 12.99 2.91
N ILE A 55 14.44 13.39 2.10
CA ILE A 55 14.94 12.55 1.00
C ILE A 55 15.46 11.21 1.53
N SER A 56 16.19 11.22 2.64
CA SER A 56 16.68 10.01 3.30
C SER A 56 15.54 9.11 3.78
N GLY A 57 14.47 9.68 4.36
CA GLY A 57 13.30 8.93 4.79
C GLY A 57 12.52 8.34 3.62
N PHE A 58 12.41 9.07 2.51
CA PHE A 58 11.84 8.55 1.27
C PHE A 58 12.62 7.33 0.76
N ILE A 59 13.96 7.42 0.72
CA ILE A 59 14.82 6.30 0.30
C ILE A 59 14.65 5.11 1.24
N LYS A 60 14.63 5.33 2.56
CA LYS A 60 14.38 4.25 3.55
C LYS A 60 13.03 3.58 3.32
N GLY A 61 11.96 4.34 3.14
CA GLY A 61 10.63 3.80 2.86
C GLY A 61 10.58 3.02 1.53
N ALA A 62 11.26 3.49 0.49
CA ALA A 62 11.39 2.77 -0.78
C ALA A 62 12.16 1.45 -0.62
N LEU A 63 13.24 1.43 0.16
CA LEU A 63 13.99 0.21 0.49
C LEU A 63 13.15 -0.77 1.32
N LYS A 64 12.35 -0.28 2.27
CA LYS A 64 11.43 -1.09 3.07
C LYS A 64 10.35 -1.71 2.18
N LEU A 65 9.71 -0.93 1.31
CA LEU A 65 8.74 -1.45 0.34
C LEU A 65 9.36 -2.48 -0.60
N ARG A 66 10.57 -2.23 -1.10
CA ARG A 66 11.33 -3.21 -1.88
C ARG A 66 11.53 -4.51 -1.11
N SER A 67 11.90 -4.44 0.17
CA SER A 67 12.09 -5.63 1.01
C SER A 67 10.78 -6.41 1.16
N VAL A 68 9.66 -5.72 1.39
CA VAL A 68 8.33 -6.35 1.49
C VAL A 68 7.97 -7.04 0.19
N ILE A 69 8.10 -6.38 -0.95
CA ILE A 69 7.78 -6.96 -2.27
C ILE A 69 8.64 -8.21 -2.53
N LYS A 70 9.95 -8.16 -2.24
CA LYS A 70 10.83 -9.32 -2.46
C LYS A 70 10.52 -10.49 -1.55
N ALA A 71 10.12 -10.24 -0.29
CA ALA A 71 9.80 -11.30 0.66
C ALA A 71 8.41 -11.90 0.41
N TYR A 72 7.46 -11.07 -0.01
CA TYR A 72 6.07 -11.45 -0.26
C TYR A 72 5.84 -12.02 -1.66
N ASP A 73 6.71 -11.70 -2.63
CA ASP A 73 6.63 -12.08 -4.06
C ASP A 73 5.23 -11.92 -4.69
N PRO A 74 4.58 -10.75 -4.59
CA PRO A 74 3.21 -10.57 -5.05
C PRO A 74 3.09 -10.69 -6.58
N ASP A 75 1.98 -11.29 -7.03
CA ASP A 75 1.60 -11.30 -8.44
C ASP A 75 1.14 -9.92 -8.93
N VAL A 76 0.56 -9.12 -8.03
CA VAL A 76 0.06 -7.77 -8.31
C VAL A 76 0.42 -6.84 -7.15
N VAL A 77 0.95 -5.66 -7.49
CA VAL A 77 1.01 -4.52 -6.57
C VAL A 77 -0.01 -3.49 -7.06
N HIS A 78 -0.98 -3.15 -6.21
CA HIS A 78 -1.98 -2.13 -6.50
C HIS A 78 -1.77 -0.92 -5.58
N ALA A 79 -1.35 0.20 -6.15
CA ALA A 79 -1.12 1.45 -5.44
C ALA A 79 -2.35 2.38 -5.54
N HIS A 80 -2.69 3.03 -4.43
CA HIS A 80 -3.80 3.98 -4.33
C HIS A 80 -3.29 5.35 -3.87
N MET A 81 -3.87 6.42 -4.40
CA MET A 81 -3.45 7.82 -4.20
C MET A 81 -2.11 8.19 -4.86
N VAL A 82 -1.90 9.48 -5.10
CA VAL A 82 -0.73 10.02 -5.82
C VAL A 82 0.61 9.60 -5.21
N HIS A 83 0.74 9.68 -3.88
CA HIS A 83 2.01 9.40 -3.19
C HIS A 83 2.43 7.92 -3.31
N ALA A 84 1.51 6.98 -3.08
CA ALA A 84 1.81 5.55 -3.23
C ALA A 84 2.04 5.19 -4.69
N ASN A 85 1.30 5.81 -5.62
CA ASN A 85 1.48 5.64 -7.06
C ASN A 85 2.89 6.04 -7.53
N LEU A 86 3.44 7.13 -7.01
CA LEU A 86 4.80 7.56 -7.34
C LEU A 86 5.83 6.61 -6.72
N LEU A 87 5.68 6.28 -5.43
CA LEU A 87 6.60 5.40 -4.72
C LEU A 87 6.70 4.02 -5.38
N SER A 88 5.58 3.41 -5.76
CA SER A 88 5.54 2.10 -6.40
C SER A 88 6.24 2.09 -7.76
N ARG A 89 6.12 3.18 -8.53
CA ARG A 89 6.83 3.36 -9.81
C ARG A 89 8.34 3.51 -9.63
N VAL A 90 8.79 4.24 -8.61
CA VAL A 90 10.22 4.37 -8.28
C VAL A 90 10.77 3.02 -7.86
N VAL A 91 10.08 2.29 -6.96
CA VAL A 91 10.53 0.97 -6.50
C VAL A 91 10.59 -0.04 -7.65
N ARG A 92 9.67 0.03 -8.63
CA ARG A 92 9.69 -0.83 -9.82
C ARG A 92 10.99 -0.75 -10.62
N LEU A 93 11.69 0.38 -10.59
CA LEU A 93 12.98 0.54 -11.31
C LEU A 93 14.09 -0.33 -10.72
N VAL A 94 14.01 -0.67 -9.42
CA VAL A 94 15.05 -1.40 -8.68
C VAL A 94 14.58 -2.74 -8.11
N CYS A 95 13.29 -3.06 -8.30
CA CYS A 95 12.64 -4.28 -7.88
C CYS A 95 11.57 -4.64 -8.91
N PRO A 96 11.79 -5.63 -9.78
CA PRO A 96 10.78 -6.05 -10.76
C PRO A 96 9.46 -6.38 -10.06
N ILE A 97 8.36 -5.81 -10.57
CA ILE A 97 7.00 -6.09 -10.12
C ILE A 97 6.28 -6.74 -11.30
N LYS A 98 5.73 -7.95 -11.09
CA LYS A 98 5.07 -8.76 -12.14
C LYS A 98 3.94 -7.96 -12.80
N LYS A 99 3.04 -7.38 -11.98
CA LYS A 99 1.99 -6.44 -12.43
C LYS A 99 1.86 -5.28 -11.44
N LEU A 100 1.89 -4.06 -11.95
CA LEU A 100 1.69 -2.83 -11.17
C LEU A 100 0.42 -2.12 -11.67
N ILE A 101 -0.55 -1.93 -10.77
CA ILE A 101 -1.81 -1.20 -11.01
C ILE A 101 -1.80 0.06 -10.15
N ASN A 102 -2.25 1.18 -10.71
CA ASN A 102 -2.30 2.45 -10.00
C ASN A 102 -3.70 3.03 -10.13
N THR A 103 -4.34 3.34 -9.00
CA THR A 103 -5.58 4.12 -8.98
C THR A 103 -5.30 5.51 -8.41
N ALA A 104 -5.63 6.53 -9.19
CA ALA A 104 -5.53 7.91 -8.75
C ALA A 104 -6.78 8.26 -7.93
N HIS A 105 -6.59 8.39 -6.63
CA HIS A 105 -7.55 9.04 -5.74
C HIS A 105 -6.93 10.36 -5.30
N ASN A 106 -7.74 11.40 -5.22
CA ASN A 106 -7.36 12.66 -4.60
C ASN A 106 -8.11 12.78 -3.28
N THR A 107 -7.41 13.21 -2.24
CA THR A 107 -8.01 13.59 -0.96
C THR A 107 -8.50 15.04 -1.04
#